data_AF-M2Y4P0-F1
#
_entry.id   AF-M2Y4P0-F1
#
_cell.length_a   1.000
_cell.length_b   1.000
_cell.length_c   1.000
_cell.angle_alpha   90.00
_cell.angle_beta   90.00
_cell.angle_gamma   90.00
#
_symmetry.space_group_name_H-M   'P 1'
#
loop_
_entity.id
_entity.type
_entity.pdbx_description
1 polymer ?
#
loop_
_entity_poly.entity_id
_entity_poly.type
_entity_poly.pdbx_seq_one_letter_code
_entity_poly.pdbx_strand_id
1 'polypeptide(L)'
;MVNNALLNSLSDTRLIVTLRRSFIRKHRIKKEILEKLGITKIHKAEVVLDGVKVWNDLKKVVGLVEIERVAATEAEKIARERPRLPRPSYQKPKFVPYFQTTSSEASSS
;
A
#
# COMPACT_ATOMS: atom_id res chain seq x y z
N MET A 1 -18.98 35.40 5.00
CA MET A 1 -17.57 35.51 4.55
C MET A 1 -16.96 34.13 4.70
N VAL A 2 -16.71 33.42 3.60
CA VAL A 2 -16.17 32.05 3.63
C VAL A 2 -14.66 32.15 3.75
N ASN A 3 -14.09 31.50 4.77
CA ASN A 3 -12.69 31.62 5.16
C ASN A 3 -11.72 31.15 4.06
N ASN A 4 -11.06 32.10 3.38
CA ASN A 4 -9.99 31.82 2.41
C ASN A 4 -8.80 31.05 3.03
N ALA A 5 -8.64 31.06 4.35
CA ALA A 5 -7.60 30.30 5.05
C ALA A 5 -7.76 28.77 4.93
N LEU A 6 -9.00 28.26 4.88
CA LEU A 6 -9.25 26.81 4.71
C LEU A 6 -8.96 26.37 3.27
N LEU A 7 -9.28 27.22 2.29
CA LEU A 7 -8.99 26.97 0.87
C LEU A 7 -7.49 26.98 0.58
N ASN A 8 -6.73 27.89 1.22
CA ASN A 8 -5.26 27.92 1.10
C ASN A 8 -4.58 26.70 1.75
N SER A 9 -5.09 26.18 2.88
CA SER A 9 -4.50 24.99 3.53
C SER A 9 -4.62 23.71 2.70
N LEU A 10 -5.65 23.62 1.84
CA LEU A 10 -5.86 22.50 0.94
C LEU A 10 -4.96 22.57 -0.29
N SER A 11 -4.61 23.77 -0.78
CA SER A 11 -3.64 23.92 -1.87
C SER A 11 -2.21 23.59 -1.45
N ASP A 12 -1.90 23.73 -0.16
CA ASP A 12 -0.57 23.48 0.38
C ASP A 12 -0.33 22.01 0.75
N THR A 13 -1.34 21.15 0.63
CA THR A 13 -1.24 19.73 0.96
C THR A 13 -1.46 18.86 -0.27
N ARG A 14 -0.63 17.84 -0.41
CA ARG A 14 -0.73 16.81 -1.45
C ARG A 14 -0.79 15.43 -0.79
N LEU A 15 -1.40 14.49 -1.49
CA LEU A 15 -1.50 13.10 -1.07
C LEU A 15 -0.51 12.27 -1.86
N ILE A 16 0.37 11.56 -1.15
CA ILE A 16 1.19 10.51 -1.74
C ILE A 16 0.43 9.20 -1.57
N VAL A 17 0.04 8.62 -2.70
CA VAL A 17 -0.74 7.38 -2.72
C VAL A 17 0.13 6.28 -3.31
N THR A 18 0.31 5.19 -2.57
CA THR A 18 1.16 4.07 -2.98
C THR A 18 0.36 2.78 -2.99
N LEU A 19 0.35 2.06 -4.13
CA LEU A 19 -0.31 0.76 -4.20
C LEU A 19 0.50 -0.29 -3.44
N ARG A 20 -0.06 -0.86 -2.38
CA ARG A 20 0.62 -1.88 -1.55
C ARG A 20 0.16 -3.30 -1.82
N ARG A 21 -1.09 -3.48 -2.25
CA ARG A 21 -1.66 -4.79 -2.54
C ARG A 21 -2.10 -4.88 -3.99
N SER A 22 -1.93 -6.04 -4.59
CA SER A 22 -2.50 -6.32 -5.91
C SER A 22 -4.03 -6.27 -5.83
N PHE A 23 -4.67 -5.78 -6.88
CA PHE A 23 -6.11 -5.95 -7.03
C PHE A 23 -6.37 -7.26 -7.78
N ILE A 24 -7.26 -8.09 -7.26
CA ILE A 24 -7.70 -9.32 -7.93
C ILE A 24 -8.74 -8.95 -9.02
N ARG A 25 -8.67 -9.62 -10.18
CA ARG A 25 -9.40 -9.33 -11.44
C ARG A 25 -10.90 -9.02 -11.34
N LYS A 26 -11.59 -9.35 -10.24
CA LYS A 26 -13.04 -9.15 -10.06
C LYS A 26 -13.48 -7.72 -9.67
N HIS A 27 -12.58 -6.82 -9.26
CA HIS A 27 -12.97 -5.48 -8.80
C HIS A 27 -12.81 -4.40 -9.88
N ARG A 28 -13.66 -4.44 -10.93
CA ARG A 28 -13.63 -3.50 -12.07
C ARG A 28 -13.66 -2.03 -11.66
N ILE A 29 -14.55 -1.66 -10.73
CA ILE A 29 -14.67 -0.29 -10.20
C ILE A 29 -13.36 0.17 -9.52
N LYS A 30 -12.73 -0.69 -8.73
CA LYS A 30 -11.46 -0.36 -8.04
C LYS A 30 -10.32 -0.17 -9.05
N LYS A 31 -10.30 -0.99 -10.10
CA LYS A 31 -9.33 -0.85 -11.21
C LYS A 31 -9.48 0.50 -11.90
N GLU A 32 -10.70 0.88 -12.29
CA GLU A 32 -10.97 2.16 -12.95
C GLU A 32 -10.57 3.36 -12.07
N ILE A 33 -10.79 3.29 -10.75
CA ILE A 33 -10.36 4.33 -9.81
C ILE A 33 -8.84 4.43 -9.77
N LEU A 34 -8.13 3.31 -9.64
CA LEU A 34 -6.67 3.29 -9.60
C LEU A 34 -6.05 3.80 -10.90
N GLU A 35 -6.63 3.44 -12.05
CA GLU A 35 -6.21 3.95 -13.36
C GLU A 35 -6.45 5.46 -13.48
N LYS A 36 -7.61 5.97 -13.02
CA LYS A 36 -7.88 7.42 -12.96
C LYS A 36 -6.90 8.19 -12.09
N LEU A 37 -6.41 7.57 -11.01
CA LEU A 37 -5.40 8.15 -10.12
C LEU A 37 -3.96 7.95 -10.64
N GLY A 38 -3.76 7.28 -11.79
CA GLY A 38 -2.43 6.98 -12.35
C GLY A 38 -1.69 5.82 -11.69
N ILE A 39 -2.32 5.14 -10.73
CA ILE A 39 -1.72 4.11 -9.87
C ILE A 39 -1.91 2.73 -10.50
N THR A 40 -1.06 2.40 -11.48
CA THR A 40 -1.16 1.14 -12.23
C THR A 40 -0.21 0.05 -11.74
N LYS A 41 0.85 0.43 -11.02
CA LYS A 41 1.92 -0.48 -10.60
C LYS A 41 2.01 -0.57 -9.08
N ILE A 42 2.22 -1.79 -8.59
CA ILE A 42 2.44 -2.05 -7.16
C ILE A 42 3.76 -1.39 -6.73
N HIS A 43 3.78 -0.82 -5.54
CA HIS A 43 4.89 -0.08 -4.93
C HIS A 43 5.31 1.18 -5.68
N LYS A 44 4.48 1.67 -6.61
CA LYS A 44 4.64 3.00 -7.21
C LYS A 44 3.89 4.01 -6.34
N ALA A 45 4.59 5.04 -5.93
CA ALA A 45 4.01 6.22 -5.29
C ALA A 45 3.60 7.22 -6.38
N GLU A 46 2.39 7.77 -6.27
CA GLU A 46 1.89 8.86 -7.11
C GLU A 46 1.45 10.01 -6.22
N VAL A 47 1.67 11.23 -6.71
CA VAL A 47 1.27 12.46 -6.02
C VAL A 47 -0.06 12.92 -6.58
N VAL A 48 -1.05 13.05 -5.71
CA VAL A 48 -2.41 13.45 -6.06
C VAL A 48 -2.80 14.68 -5.25
N LEU A 49 -3.66 15.52 -5.81
CA LEU A 49 -4.23 16.67 -5.12
C LEU A 49 -5.08 16.23 -3.92
N ASP A 50 -4.97 16.99 -2.83
CA ASP A 50 -5.81 16.80 -1.65
C ASP A 50 -7.20 17.43 -1.89
N GLY A 51 -8.10 16.64 -2.45
CA GLY A 51 -9.45 17.09 -2.81
C GLY A 51 -10.54 16.11 -2.40
N VAL A 52 -11.73 16.63 -2.11
CA VAL A 52 -12.89 15.82 -1.66
C VAL A 52 -13.23 14.69 -2.65
N LYS A 53 -13.14 14.97 -3.96
CA LYS A 53 -13.36 13.96 -5.01
C LYS A 53 -12.33 12.84 -4.93
N VAL A 54 -11.05 13.18 -4.79
CA VAL A 54 -9.94 12.24 -4.65
C VAL A 54 -10.13 11.38 -3.40
N TRP A 55 -10.48 11.99 -2.27
CA TRP A 55 -10.78 11.28 -1.03
C TRP A 55 -11.93 10.28 -1.17
N ASN A 56 -13.01 10.65 -1.86
CA ASN A 56 -14.13 9.74 -2.10
C ASN A 56 -13.74 8.51 -2.94
N ASP A 57 -12.84 8.70 -3.89
CA ASP A 57 -12.29 7.61 -4.69
C ASP A 57 -11.30 6.77 -3.88
N LEU A 58 -10.41 7.39 -3.11
CA LEU A 58 -9.48 6.71 -2.21
C LEU A 58 -10.18 5.85 -1.16
N LYS A 59 -11.31 6.31 -0.59
CA LYS A 59 -12.11 5.53 0.36
C LYS A 59 -12.54 4.17 -0.21
N LYS A 60 -12.81 4.08 -1.52
CA LYS A 60 -13.23 2.83 -2.18
C LYS A 60 -12.06 1.85 -2.37
N VAL A 61 -10.82 2.34 -2.32
CA VAL A 61 -9.58 1.57 -2.55
C VAL A 61 -8.63 1.55 -1.35
N VAL A 62 -9.04 2.07 -0.18
CA VAL A 62 -8.20 2.23 1.02
C VAL A 62 -7.53 0.93 1.49
N GLY A 63 -8.15 -0.22 1.26
CA GLY A 63 -7.56 -1.52 1.58
C GLY A 63 -6.44 -1.99 0.63
N LEU A 64 -6.20 -1.27 -0.47
CA LEU A 64 -5.19 -1.58 -1.49
C LEU A 64 -4.03 -0.59 -1.49
N VAL A 65 -4.28 0.66 -1.08
CA VAL A 65 -3.33 1.77 -1.15
C VAL A 65 -2.95 2.27 0.24
N GLU A 66 -1.72 2.70 0.36
CA GLU A 66 -1.24 3.50 1.49
C GLU A 66 -1.33 4.97 1.10
N ILE A 67 -1.85 5.80 2.00
CA ILE A 67 -2.09 7.23 1.76
C ILE A 67 -1.30 8.00 2.80
N GLU A 68 -0.51 8.97 2.35
CA GLU A 68 0.25 9.86 3.20
C GLU A 68 -0.02 11.30 2.78
N ARG A 69 -0.28 12.18 3.74
CA ARG A 69 -0.55 13.60 3.49
C ARG A 69 0.73 14.38 3.75
N VAL A 70 1.18 15.13 2.76
CA VAL A 70 2.48 15.81 2.75
C VAL A 70 2.28 17.26 2.31
N ALA A 71 3.13 18.17 2.79
CA ALA A 71 3.21 19.52 2.24
C ALA A 71 3.54 19.49 0.73
N ALA A 72 2.92 20.37 -0.06
CA ALA A 72 3.08 20.41 -1.51
C ALA A 72 4.54 20.60 -1.95
N THR A 73 5.33 21.32 -1.14
CA THR A 73 6.76 21.57 -1.32
C THR A 73 7.62 20.31 -1.20
N GLU A 74 7.20 19.35 -0.38
CA GLU A 74 7.96 18.12 -0.09
C GLU A 74 7.45 16.91 -0.86
N ALA A 75 6.20 16.95 -1.35
CA ALA A 75 5.54 15.81 -1.95
C ALA A 75 6.31 15.22 -3.16
N GLU A 76 6.89 16.08 -4.00
CA GLU A 76 7.67 15.65 -5.17
C GLU A 76 9.02 15.02 -4.77
N LYS A 77 9.64 15.56 -3.72
CA LYS A 77 10.90 15.03 -3.19
C LYS A 77 10.68 13.64 -2.59
N ILE A 78 9.66 13.48 -1.76
CA ILE A 78 9.33 12.20 -1.12
C ILE A 78 8.89 11.15 -2.14
N ALA A 79 8.07 11.53 -3.14
CA ALA A 79 7.66 10.61 -4.19
C ALA A 79 8.84 10.11 -5.04
N ARG A 80 9.84 10.96 -5.28
CA ARG A 80 11.05 10.61 -6.02
C ARG A 80 12.05 9.81 -5.19
N GLU A 81 12.21 10.16 -3.92
CA GLU A 81 13.18 9.54 -3.00
C GLU A 81 12.67 8.21 -2.42
N ARG A 82 11.36 7.93 -2.45
CA ARG A 82 10.83 6.65 -1.97
C ARG A 82 11.53 5.49 -2.68
N PRO A 83 12.41 4.75 -1.98
CA PRO A 83 13.07 3.62 -2.60
C PRO A 83 12.00 2.59 -2.94
N ARG A 84 12.13 1.94 -4.10
CA ARG A 84 11.43 0.68 -4.35
C ARG A 84 11.89 -0.26 -3.24
N LEU A 85 11.11 -0.37 -2.17
CA LEU A 85 11.45 -1.23 -1.04
C LEU A 85 11.87 -2.58 -1.60
N PRO A 86 13.08 -3.07 -1.27
CA PRO A 86 13.50 -4.38 -1.74
C PRO A 86 12.43 -5.37 -1.29
N ARG A 87 11.96 -6.22 -2.22
CA ARG A 87 11.03 -7.30 -1.86
C ARG A 87 11.65 -8.04 -0.68
N PRO A 88 10.93 -8.25 0.43
CA PRO A 88 11.46 -9.10 1.49
C PRO A 88 11.84 -10.44 0.85
N SER A 89 13.10 -10.84 1.02
CA SER A 89 13.59 -12.10 0.47
C SER A 89 12.71 -13.22 1.02
N TYR A 90 11.98 -13.91 0.15
CA TYR A 90 11.19 -15.06 0.53
C TYR A 90 12.13 -16.13 1.09
N GLN A 91 12.20 -16.27 2.41
CA GLN A 91 12.89 -17.37 3.06
C GLN A 91 12.01 -18.61 2.88
N LYS A 92 12.37 -19.46 1.91
CA LYS A 92 11.73 -20.77 1.75
C LYS A 92 11.81 -21.51 3.09
N PRO A 93 10.68 -21.96 3.67
CA PRO A 93 10.72 -22.67 4.93
C PRO A 93 11.62 -23.91 4.79
N LYS A 94 12.58 -24.08 5.70
CA LYS A 94 13.40 -25.29 5.78
C LYS A 94 12.46 -26.44 6.15
N PHE A 95 12.36 -27.44 5.28
CA PHE A 95 11.59 -28.65 5.54
C PHE A 95 12.18 -29.36 6.77
N VAL A 96 11.36 -29.58 7.79
CA VAL A 96 11.74 -30.37 8.98
C VAL A 96 11.05 -31.73 8.84
N PRO A 97 11.77 -32.83 8.57
CA PRO A 97 11.16 -34.15 8.53
C PRO A 97 10.70 -34.53 9.95
N TYR A 98 9.45 -34.95 10.09
CA TYR A 98 8.95 -35.58 11.32
C TYR A 98 9.62 -36.94 11.47
N PHE A 99 10.67 -37.04 12.28
CA PHE A 99 11.19 -38.32 12.72
C PHE A 99 10.16 -38.97 13.66
N GLN A 100 9.65 -40.14 13.29
CA GLN A 100 8.82 -40.96 14.16
C GLN A 100 9.72 -41.53 15.26
N THR A 101 9.56 -41.05 16.50
CA THR A 101 10.09 -41.75 17.68
C THR A 101 9.21 -42.97 17.95
N THR A 102 9.55 -44.10 17.34
CA THR A 102 9.15 -45.39 17.91
C THR A 102 10.11 -45.71 19.04
N SER A 103 9.68 -45.36 20.25
CA SER A 103 10.28 -45.82 21.50
C SER A 103 10.36 -47.35 21.46
N SER A 104 11.57 -47.86 21.44
CA SER A 104 11.86 -49.26 21.75
C SER A 104 11.93 -49.38 23.27
N GLU A 105 10.81 -49.72 23.90
CA GLU A 105 10.84 -50.26 25.26
C GLU A 105 10.84 -51.77 25.18
N ALA A 106 12.07 -52.30 25.29
CA ALA A 106 12.32 -53.64 25.75
C ALA A 106 11.82 -53.79 27.20
N SER A 107 11.06 -54.85 27.45
CA SER A 107 10.85 -55.50 28.75
C SER A 107 10.24 -56.86 28.39
N SER A 108 10.98 -57.98 28.26
CA SER A 108 11.68 -58.73 29.31
C SER A 108 10.82 -58.94 30.55
N SER A 109 9.97 -59.96 30.53
CA SER A 109 9.86 -61.03 31.54
C SER A 109 8.91 -62.10 31.07
#